data_AF-A0A2N2N6I2-F1
#
_entry.id   AF-A0A2N2N6I2-F1
#
_cell.length_a   1.000
_cell.length_b   1.000
_cell.length_c   1.000
_cell.angle_alpha   90.00
_cell.angle_beta   90.00
_cell.angle_gamma   90.00
#
_symmetry.space_group_name_H-M   'P 1'
#
loop_
_entity.id
_entity.type
_entity.pdbx_description
1 polymer ?
#
loop_
_entity_poly.entity_id
_entity_poly.type
_entity_poly.pdbx_seq_one_letter_code
_entity_poly.pdbx_strand_id
1 'polypeptide(L)'
;MFEFITNWFKKSTPKVEVKKKLSGGDAVRKHVKQRYINPARMKKNGRVTFTAEEIEKAMGLGNKYPLICSALDTQKFLEFARVELIRREGAAQGSTAKWTFKVK
;
A
#
# COMPACT_ATOMS: atom_id res chain seq x y z
N MET A 1 23.35 -42.05 33.03
CA MET A 1 21.90 -42.13 32.74
C MET A 1 21.36 -40.73 32.92
N PHE A 2 21.28 -39.95 31.82
CA PHE A 2 21.04 -38.51 31.86
C PHE A 2 19.56 -38.21 31.60
N GLU A 3 18.85 -37.76 32.65
CA GLU A 3 17.52 -37.16 32.56
C GLU A 3 17.65 -35.64 32.33
N PHE A 4 17.74 -35.19 31.08
CA PHE A 4 17.87 -33.77 30.74
C PHE A 4 17.13 -33.40 29.43
N ILE A 5 15.82 -33.70 29.31
CA ILE A 5 15.03 -33.33 28.11
C ILE A 5 13.64 -32.75 28.43
N THR A 6 13.50 -31.82 29.39
CA THR A 6 12.17 -31.22 29.64
C THR A 6 12.14 -29.71 29.82
N ASN A 7 13.07 -28.94 29.24
CA ASN A 7 12.93 -27.48 29.26
C ASN A 7 13.52 -26.69 28.07
N TRP A 8 13.44 -27.21 26.84
CA TRP A 8 13.94 -26.51 25.65
C TRP A 8 12.89 -25.67 24.88
N PHE A 9 11.59 -25.79 25.18
CA PHE A 9 10.54 -25.11 24.43
C PHE A 9 9.91 -23.91 25.18
N LYS A 10 10.74 -22.94 25.54
CA LYS A 10 10.25 -21.59 25.86
C LYS A 10 11.15 -20.52 25.27
N LYS A 11 11.20 -20.44 23.94
CA LYS A 11 11.63 -19.22 23.26
C LYS A 11 10.41 -18.32 23.05
N SER A 12 10.22 -17.41 24.00
CA SER A 12 9.52 -16.15 23.77
C SER A 12 10.10 -15.49 22.52
N THR A 13 9.30 -15.33 21.47
CA THR A 13 9.73 -14.62 20.27
C THR A 13 9.92 -13.13 20.61
N PRO A 14 11.14 -12.59 20.57
CA PRO A 14 11.31 -11.14 20.61
C PRO A 14 10.67 -10.57 19.33
N LYS A 15 9.84 -9.54 19.47
CA LYS A 15 9.34 -8.75 18.34
C LYS A 15 10.54 -8.16 17.60
N VAL A 16 10.97 -8.84 16.54
CA VAL A 16 11.99 -8.32 15.63
C VAL A 16 11.33 -7.19 14.85
N GLU A 17 11.61 -5.95 15.24
CA GLU A 17 11.38 -4.78 14.39
C GLU A 17 12.31 -4.88 13.18
N VAL A 18 11.85 -5.61 12.16
CA VAL A 18 12.52 -5.67 10.87
C VAL A 18 12.44 -4.27 10.26
N LYS A 19 13.54 -3.51 10.27
CA LYS A 19 13.74 -2.33 9.42
C LYS A 19 13.60 -2.76 7.95
N LYS A 20 12.36 -2.81 7.48
CA LYS A 20 12.00 -3.29 6.14
C LYS A 20 12.51 -2.28 5.11
N LYS A 21 13.45 -2.68 4.26
CA LYS A 21 13.84 -1.92 3.06
C LYS A 21 12.56 -1.60 2.29
N LEU A 22 12.21 -0.31 2.14
CA LEU A 22 10.99 0.08 1.43
C LEU A 22 11.09 -0.43 -0.02
N SER A 23 10.24 -1.37 -0.38
CA SER A 23 10.07 -1.77 -1.77
C SER A 23 9.50 -0.60 -2.58
N GLY A 24 9.79 -0.54 -3.88
CA GLY A 24 9.21 0.48 -4.78
C GLY A 24 7.68 0.54 -4.66
N GLY A 25 7.01 -0.61 -4.50
CA GLY A 25 5.57 -0.65 -4.27
C GLY A 25 5.14 -0.08 -2.91
N ASP A 26 5.95 -0.24 -1.86
CA ASP A 26 5.67 0.38 -0.55
C ASP A 26 5.85 1.90 -0.59
N ALA A 27 6.81 2.40 -1.38
CA ALA A 27 6.97 3.83 -1.64
C ALA A 27 5.74 4.40 -2.36
N VAL A 28 5.23 3.72 -3.39
CA VAL A 28 4.00 4.12 -4.10
C VAL A 28 2.82 4.21 -3.12
N ARG A 29 2.57 3.15 -2.33
CA ARG A 29 1.47 3.12 -1.37
C ARG A 29 1.56 4.26 -0.35
N LYS A 30 2.76 4.52 0.17
CA LYS A 30 3.00 5.62 1.12
C LYS A 30 2.72 6.98 0.48
N HIS A 31 3.24 7.21 -0.73
CA HIS A 31 3.04 8.46 -1.46
C HIS A 31 1.55 8.71 -1.72
N VAL A 32 0.82 7.71 -2.24
CA VAL A 32 -0.60 7.85 -2.54
C VAL A 32 -1.43 8.13 -1.29
N LYS A 33 -1.14 7.43 -0.18
CA LYS A 33 -1.80 7.70 1.10
C LYS A 33 -1.58 9.13 1.57
N GLN A 34 -0.34 9.62 1.53
CA GLN A 34 0.01 10.96 2.01
C GLN A 34 -0.58 12.07 1.14
N ARG A 35 -0.56 11.89 -0.18
CA ARG A 35 -0.95 12.95 -1.13
C ARG A 35 -2.44 13.00 -1.45
N TYR A 36 -3.12 11.84 -1.49
CA TYR A 36 -4.52 11.78 -1.93
C TYR A 36 -5.47 11.38 -0.80
N ILE A 37 -5.12 10.34 -0.04
CA ILE A 37 -6.03 9.80 0.99
C ILE A 37 -6.08 10.69 2.23
N ASN A 38 -4.92 11.14 2.75
CA ASN A 38 -4.87 11.97 3.96
C ASN A 38 -5.60 13.32 3.79
N PRO A 39 -5.42 14.08 2.69
CA PRO A 39 -6.17 15.32 2.50
C PRO A 39 -7.68 15.08 2.36
N ALA A 40 -8.08 13.98 1.72
CA ALA A 40 -9.49 13.64 1.61
C ALA A 40 -10.12 13.27 2.95
N ARG A 41 -9.39 12.56 3.82
CA ARG A 41 -9.78 12.34 5.23
C ARG A 41 -10.02 13.66 5.94
N MET A 42 -9.07 14.59 5.83
CA MET A 42 -9.16 15.90 6.49
C MET A 42 -10.33 16.74 5.99
N LYS A 43 -10.62 16.69 4.68
CA LYS A 43 -11.73 17.41 4.06
C LYS A 43 -13.10 16.79 4.33
N LYS A 44 -13.18 15.64 5.02
CA LYS A 44 -14.39 14.81 5.15
C LYS A 44 -14.99 14.40 3.80
N ASN A 45 -14.19 14.45 2.72
CA ASN A 45 -14.59 13.95 1.42
C ASN A 45 -14.43 12.43 1.43
N GLY A 46 -15.55 11.71 1.53
CA GLY A 46 -15.55 10.25 1.62
C GLY A 46 -15.09 9.52 0.35
N ARG A 47 -14.81 10.22 -0.76
CA ARG A 47 -14.38 9.64 -2.03
C ARG A 47 -13.15 10.35 -2.58
N VAL A 48 -12.24 9.56 -3.14
CA VAL A 48 -11.00 10.01 -3.77
C VAL A 48 -10.87 9.32 -5.11
N THR A 49 -10.60 10.09 -6.14
CA THR A 49 -10.38 9.59 -7.49
C THR A 49 -9.06 10.14 -8.01
N PHE A 50 -8.23 9.27 -8.57
CA PHE A 50 -6.97 9.63 -9.21
C PHE A 50 -6.61 8.60 -10.28
N THR A 51 -5.69 8.98 -11.17
CA THR A 51 -5.18 8.12 -12.23
C THR A 51 -3.73 7.69 -11.98
N ALA A 52 -3.27 6.65 -12.67
CA ALA A 52 -1.88 6.21 -12.61
C ALA A 52 -0.95 7.28 -13.18
N GLU A 53 -1.38 8.04 -14.19
CA GLU A 53 -0.64 9.18 -14.74
C GLU A 53 -0.36 10.26 -13.69
N GLU A 54 -1.37 10.65 -12.91
CA GLU A 54 -1.20 11.66 -11.86
C GLU A 54 -0.18 11.21 -10.81
N ILE A 55 -0.19 9.92 -10.45
CA ILE A 55 0.74 9.35 -9.48
C ILE A 55 2.15 9.24 -10.06
N GLU A 56 2.27 8.85 -11.33
CA GLU A 56 3.55 8.77 -12.02
C GLU A 56 4.19 10.16 -12.09
N LYS A 57 3.44 11.18 -12.53
CA LYS A 57 3.90 12.58 -12.55
C LYS A 57 4.29 13.08 -11.16
N ALA A 58 3.57 12.69 -10.12
CA ALA A 58 3.86 13.12 -8.75
C ALA A 58 5.10 12.45 -8.13
N MET A 59 5.46 11.24 -8.57
CA MET A 59 6.64 10.52 -8.09
C MET A 59 7.85 10.54 -9.03
N GLY A 60 7.66 10.87 -10.32
CA GLY A 60 8.71 10.88 -11.33
C GLY A 60 9.36 9.50 -11.57
N LEU A 61 8.54 8.43 -11.64
CA LEU A 61 9.06 7.05 -11.70
C LEU A 61 9.58 6.63 -13.08
N GLY A 62 9.35 7.44 -14.11
CA GLY A 62 9.81 7.18 -15.48
C GLY A 62 8.96 6.12 -16.18
N ASN A 63 7.65 6.34 -16.27
CA ASN A 63 6.68 5.45 -16.92
C ASN A 63 6.55 4.04 -16.31
N LYS A 64 6.84 3.88 -15.01
CA LYS A 64 6.67 2.61 -14.29
C LYS A 64 5.21 2.37 -13.88
N TYR A 65 4.28 2.47 -14.81
CA TYR A 65 2.86 2.24 -14.56
C TYR A 65 2.56 0.85 -13.98
N PRO A 66 3.19 -0.26 -14.43
CA PRO A 66 2.91 -1.56 -13.85
C PRO A 66 3.24 -1.66 -12.36
N LEU A 67 4.29 -0.97 -11.91
CA LEU A 67 4.63 -0.89 -10.49
C LEU A 67 3.56 -0.13 -9.69
N ILE A 68 3.03 0.95 -10.26
CA ILE A 68 1.98 1.77 -9.62
C ILE A 68 0.69 0.95 -9.53
N CYS A 69 0.22 0.40 -10.66
CA CYS A 69 -1.00 -0.39 -10.71
C CYS A 69 -0.94 -1.59 -9.75
N SER A 70 0.13 -2.39 -9.82
CA SER A 70 0.30 -3.53 -8.92
C SER A 70 0.37 -3.12 -7.44
N ALA A 71 0.97 -1.99 -7.11
CA ALA A 71 1.01 -1.51 -5.73
C ALA A 71 -0.37 -1.11 -5.18
N LEU A 72 -1.24 -0.55 -6.03
CA LEU A 72 -2.57 -0.05 -5.67
C LEU A 72 -3.67 -1.10 -5.71
N ASP A 73 -3.58 -2.06 -6.63
CA ASP A 73 -4.57 -3.15 -6.78
C ASP A 73 -4.47 -4.18 -5.65
N THR A 74 -3.43 -4.12 -4.83
CA THR A 74 -3.24 -5.07 -3.71
C THR A 74 -4.12 -4.73 -2.49
N GLN A 75 -4.62 -5.78 -1.83
CA GLN A 75 -5.31 -5.67 -0.55
C GLN A 75 -4.47 -4.94 0.52
N LYS A 76 -3.14 -5.14 0.50
CA LYS A 76 -2.20 -4.43 1.38
C LYS A 76 -2.35 -2.91 1.29
N PHE A 77 -2.64 -2.35 0.11
CA PHE A 77 -2.88 -0.91 -0.02
C PHE A 77 -4.21 -0.50 0.64
N LEU A 78 -5.29 -1.25 0.40
CA LEU A 78 -6.62 -0.99 0.97
C LEU A 78 -6.57 -0.96 2.49
N GLU A 79 -5.88 -1.92 3.11
CA GLU A 79 -5.68 -2.00 4.56
C GLU A 79 -4.77 -0.88 5.08
N PHE A 80 -3.64 -0.65 4.42
CA PHE A 80 -2.67 0.37 4.83
C PHE A 80 -3.24 1.79 4.75
N ALA A 81 -3.99 2.09 3.70
CA ALA A 81 -4.63 3.38 3.49
C ALA A 81 -6.00 3.49 4.16
N ARG A 82 -6.56 2.37 4.69
CA ARG A 82 -7.91 2.24 5.25
C ARG A 82 -8.98 2.77 4.29
N VAL A 83 -8.94 2.27 3.06
CA VAL A 83 -9.86 2.66 1.99
C VAL A 83 -10.52 1.44 1.36
N GLU A 84 -11.66 1.64 0.72
CA GLU A 84 -12.33 0.63 -0.10
C GLU A 84 -12.28 1.03 -1.56
N LEU A 85 -11.97 0.08 -2.45
CA LEU A 85 -12.08 0.30 -3.88
C LEU A 85 -13.56 0.32 -4.25
N ILE A 86 -14.05 1.46 -4.75
CA ILE A 86 -15.42 1.58 -5.28
C ILE A 86 -15.45 1.17 -6.74
N ARG A 87 -14.49 1.67 -7.51
CA ARG A 87 -14.48 1.52 -8.97
C ARG A 87 -13.05 1.60 -9.50
N ARG A 88 -12.74 0.73 -10.46
CA ARG A 88 -11.50 0.74 -11.23
C ARG A 88 -11.85 0.79 -12.71
N GLU A 89 -11.22 1.70 -13.45
CA GLU A 89 -11.49 1.94 -14.87
C GLU A 89 -10.18 2.12 -15.63
N GLY A 90 -10.26 2.01 -16.97
CA GLY A 90 -9.12 2.24 -17.86
C GLY A 90 -8.23 1.01 -18.04
N ALA A 91 -7.01 1.25 -18.54
CA ALA A 91 -6.07 0.19 -18.86
C ALA A 91 -5.68 -0.65 -17.64
N ALA A 92 -5.47 -1.95 -17.82
CA ALA A 92 -5.07 -2.83 -16.73
C ALA A 92 -3.73 -2.41 -16.11
N GLN A 93 -2.74 -2.03 -16.93
CA GLN A 93 -1.41 -1.61 -16.50
C GLN A 93 -0.94 -0.42 -17.36
N GLY A 94 -1.56 0.76 -17.20
CA GLY A 94 -1.24 1.93 -18.02
C GLY A 94 -1.60 3.25 -17.34
N SER A 95 -1.24 4.36 -17.97
CA SER A 95 -1.45 5.73 -17.48
C SER A 95 -2.93 6.07 -17.24
N THR A 96 -3.81 5.52 -18.07
CA THR A 96 -5.27 5.72 -17.99
C THR A 96 -5.96 4.92 -16.89
N ALA A 97 -5.23 4.07 -16.15
CA ALA A 97 -5.79 3.34 -15.02
C ALA A 97 -6.28 4.34 -13.97
N LYS A 98 -7.56 4.26 -13.63
CA LYS A 98 -8.24 5.18 -12.73
C LYS A 98 -8.87 4.40 -11.59
N TRP A 99 -8.63 4.86 -10.37
CA TRP A 99 -9.25 4.29 -9.17
C TRP A 99 -10.11 5.32 -8.49
N THR A 100 -11.27 4.87 -8.03
CA THR A 100 -12.12 5.61 -7.10
C THR A 100 -12.18 4.85 -5.79
N PHE A 101 -11.61 5.43 -4.75
CA PHE A 101 -11.57 4.89 -3.40
C PHE A 101 -12.55 5.61 -2.48
N LYS A 102 -13.20 4.85 -1.60
CA LYS A 102 -13.93 5.37 -0.44
C LYS A 102 -12.99 5.43 0.75
N VAL A 103 -12.92 6.58 1.40
CA VAL A 103 -12.14 6.76 2.63
C VAL A 103 -13.02 6.36 3.83
N LYS A 104 -12.52 5.44 4.66
CA LYS A 104 -13.13 5.09 5.96
C LYS A 104 -12.67 6.02 7.07
#